data_AF-A0AA90NPY2-F1
#
_entry.id   AF-A0AA90NPY2-F1
#
_cell.length_a   1.000
_cell.length_b   1.000
_cell.length_c   1.000
_cell.angle_alpha   90.00
_cell.angle_beta   90.00
_cell.angle_gamma   90.00
#
_symmetry.space_group_name_H-M   'P 1'
#
loop_
_entity.id
_entity.type
_entity.pdbx_description
1 polymer ?
#
loop_
_entity_poly.entity_id
_entity_poly.type
_entity_poly.pdbx_seq_one_letter_code
_entity_poly.pdbx_strand_id
1 'polypeptide(L)'
;MGKINNQTSQEEIKISELEERLIHDQSSDFRDHLMSQLFDQLIKLKNLRNKGMSPEEYNRIESLILAVSAAGETVSKAWDKHHKKSLQPSI
;
A
#
# COMPACT_ATOMS: atom_id res chain seq x y z
N MET A 1 48.86 -12.70 -5.77
CA MET A 1 48.00 -11.91 -4.87
C MET A 1 46.84 -11.36 -5.69
N GLY A 2 45.69 -12.04 -5.68
CA GLY A 2 44.49 -11.60 -6.39
C GLY A 2 43.75 -10.56 -5.56
N LYS A 3 43.56 -9.36 -6.11
CA LYS A 3 42.68 -8.33 -5.53
C LYS A 3 41.26 -8.67 -5.94
N ILE A 4 40.46 -9.13 -4.99
CA ILE A 4 39.02 -9.36 -5.19
C ILE A 4 38.37 -7.97 -5.14
N ASN A 5 38.00 -7.45 -6.31
CA ASN A 5 37.20 -6.23 -6.42
C ASN A 5 35.77 -6.58 -5.99
N ASN A 6 35.40 -6.26 -4.75
CA ASN A 6 34.00 -6.19 -4.33
C ASN A 6 33.38 -4.95 -4.97
N GLN A 7 32.97 -5.06 -6.23
CA GLN A 7 31.95 -4.18 -6.79
C GLN A 7 30.61 -4.76 -6.35
N THR A 8 30.21 -4.42 -5.12
CA THR A 8 28.81 -4.51 -4.70
C THR A 8 28.06 -3.54 -5.61
N SER A 9 27.47 -4.08 -6.68
CA SER A 9 26.48 -3.39 -7.49
C SER A 9 25.41 -2.89 -6.52
N GLN A 10 25.42 -1.59 -6.24
CA GLN A 10 24.30 -0.94 -5.58
C GLN A 10 23.13 -1.08 -6.54
N GLU A 11 22.27 -2.07 -6.29
CA GLU A 11 20.94 -2.10 -6.91
C GLU A 11 20.30 -0.75 -6.63
N GLU A 12 20.10 0.06 -7.66
CA GLU A 12 19.28 1.25 -7.56
C GLU A 12 17.90 0.81 -7.07
N ILE A 13 17.61 1.06 -5.79
CA ILE A 13 16.29 0.86 -5.22
C ILE A 13 15.39 1.88 -5.92
N LYS A 14 14.73 1.45 -7.01
CA LYS A 14 13.75 2.27 -7.72
C LYS A 14 12.48 2.29 -6.89
N ILE A 15 12.34 3.34 -6.10
CA ILE A 15 11.15 3.66 -5.34
C ILE A 15 10.12 4.23 -6.33
N SER A 16 8.87 3.79 -6.24
CA SER A 16 7.79 4.37 -7.05
C SER A 16 7.44 5.78 -6.58
N GLU A 17 6.90 6.62 -7.47
CA GLU A 17 6.44 7.98 -7.11
C GLU A 17 5.46 7.98 -5.93
N LEU A 18 4.59 6.97 -5.86
CA LEU A 18 3.65 6.79 -4.75
C LEU A 18 4.38 6.56 -3.43
N GLU A 19 5.36 5.66 -3.43
CA GLU A 19 6.16 5.35 -2.24
C GLU A 19 7.00 6.56 -1.82
N GLU A 20 7.59 7.30 -2.75
CA GLU A 20 8.35 8.52 -2.46
C GLU A 20 7.46 9.56 -1.77
N ARG A 21 6.25 9.78 -2.29
CA ARG A 21 5.26 10.67 -1.65
C ARG A 21 4.87 10.20 -0.27
N LEU A 22 4.67 8.90 -0.06
CA LEU A 22 4.36 8.34 1.25
C LEU A 22 5.54 8.46 2.22
N ILE A 23 6.79 8.36 1.77
CA ILE A 23 8.00 8.54 2.58
C ILE A 23 8.12 9.99 3.08
N HIS A 24 7.68 10.95 2.26
CA HIS A 24 7.80 12.38 2.58
C HIS A 24 6.56 12.95 3.29
N ASP A 25 5.53 12.14 3.52
CA ASP A 25 4.26 12.52 4.14
C ASP A 25 4.32 12.55 5.68
N GLN A 26 4.98 13.58 6.22
CA GLN A 26 5.18 13.74 7.67
C GLN A 26 3.90 14.04 8.45
N SER A 27 2.93 14.72 7.82
CA SER A 27 1.64 15.06 8.45
C SER A 27 0.58 13.98 8.31
N SER A 28 0.87 12.89 7.59
CA SER A 28 -0.08 11.84 7.20
C SER A 28 -1.24 12.31 6.30
N ASP A 29 -1.22 13.55 5.81
CA ASP A 29 -2.33 14.12 5.01
C ASP A 29 -2.51 13.37 3.69
N PHE A 30 -1.41 13.03 3.02
CA PHE A 30 -1.49 12.31 1.75
C PHE A 30 -1.97 10.87 1.96
N ARG A 31 -1.43 10.19 2.97
CA ARG A 31 -1.86 8.85 3.38
C ARG A 31 -3.33 8.84 3.75
N ASP A 32 -3.80 9.78 4.55
CA ASP A 32 -5.20 9.86 4.97
C ASP A 32 -6.14 10.17 3.82
N HIS A 33 -5.75 11.08 2.92
CA HIS A 33 -6.50 11.35 1.70
C HIS A 33 -6.64 10.09 0.83
N LEU A 34 -5.53 9.37 0.59
CA LEU A 34 -5.53 8.15 -0.21
C LEU A 34 -6.36 7.03 0.45
N MET A 35 -6.24 6.87 1.77
CA MET A 35 -7.06 5.91 2.53
C MET A 35 -8.54 6.25 2.47
N SER A 36 -8.92 7.53 2.55
CA SER A 36 -10.30 7.98 2.38
C SER A 36 -10.84 7.62 1.00
N GLN A 37 -10.07 7.85 -0.06
CA GLN A 37 -10.47 7.49 -1.43
C GLN A 37 -10.68 5.98 -1.59
N LEU A 38 -9.78 5.16 -1.05
CA LEU A 38 -9.93 3.70 -1.07
C LEU A 38 -11.17 3.24 -0.29
N PHE A 39 -11.43 3.85 0.87
CA PHE A 39 -12.61 3.56 1.68
C PHE A 39 -13.91 3.92 0.95
N ASP A 40 -13.97 5.07 0.29
CA ASP A 40 -15.14 5.47 -0.51
C ASP A 40 -15.41 4.49 -1.65
N GLN A 41 -14.36 3.99 -2.31
CA GLN A 41 -14.51 2.97 -3.36
C GLN A 41 -14.98 1.63 -2.76
N LEU A 42 -14.49 1.25 -1.59
CA LEU A 42 -14.93 0.06 -0.88
C LEU A 42 -16.43 0.13 -0.55
N ILE A 43 -16.92 1.28 -0.08
CA ILE A 43 -18.36 1.50 0.17
C ILE A 43 -19.16 1.35 -1.12
N LYS A 44 -18.72 1.97 -2.22
CA LYS A 44 -19.38 1.86 -3.52
C LYS A 44 -19.48 0.41 -3.98
N LEU A 45 -18.40 -0.36 -3.89
CA LEU A 45 -18.37 -1.77 -4.26
C LEU A 45 -19.28 -2.63 -3.37
N LYS A 46 -19.27 -2.42 -2.06
CA LYS A 46 -20.18 -3.11 -1.12
C LYS A 46 -21.65 -2.79 -1.40
N ASN A 47 -21.95 -1.53 -1.74
CA ASN A 47 -23.31 -1.13 -2.12
C ASN A 47 -23.74 -1.76 -3.44
N LEU A 48 -22.83 -1.90 -4.41
CA LEU A 48 -23.11 -2.60 -5.66
C LEU A 48 -23.41 -4.06 -5.40
N ARG A 49 -22.57 -4.76 -4.63
CA ARG A 49 -22.75 -6.17 -4.25
C ARG A 49 -24.15 -6.48 -3.73
N ASN A 50 -24.73 -5.56 -2.95
CA ASN A 50 -26.02 -5.76 -2.29
C ASN A 50 -27.24 -5.52 -3.22
N LYS A 51 -27.06 -5.19 -4.50
CA LYS A 51 -28.17 -4.85 -5.42
C LYS A 51 -28.77 -6.03 -6.19
N GLY A 52 -28.31 -7.25 -5.95
CA GLY A 52 -28.66 -8.40 -6.78
C GLY A 52 -27.93 -8.31 -8.12
N MET A 53 -27.05 -9.25 -8.38
CA MET A 53 -26.19 -9.28 -9.57
C MET A 53 -25.97 -10.72 -10.01
N SER A 54 -25.49 -10.91 -11.23
CA SER A 54 -25.14 -12.24 -11.72
C SER A 54 -24.01 -12.85 -10.88
N PRO A 55 -23.85 -14.19 -10.86
CA PRO A 55 -22.73 -14.84 -10.17
C PRO A 55 -21.36 -14.32 -10.62
N GLU A 56 -21.20 -14.06 -11.91
CA GLU A 56 -19.96 -13.54 -12.50
C GLU A 56 -19.67 -12.11 -12.03
N GLU A 57 -20.70 -11.27 -11.99
CA GLU A 57 -20.60 -9.90 -11.47
C GLU A 57 -20.26 -9.89 -9.98
N TYR A 58 -20.87 -10.79 -9.21
CA TYR A 58 -20.59 -10.94 -7.78
C TYR A 58 -19.12 -11.29 -7.52
N ASN A 59 -18.62 -12.31 -8.21
CA ASN A 59 -17.23 -12.74 -8.07
C ASN A 59 -16.25 -11.62 -8.47
N ARG A 60 -16.58 -10.85 -9.51
CA ARG A 60 -15.79 -9.69 -9.91
C ARG A 60 -15.78 -8.61 -8.84
N ILE A 61 -16.95 -8.27 -8.27
CA ILE A 61 -17.06 -7.25 -7.23
C ILE A 61 -16.33 -7.68 -5.95
N GLU A 62 -16.45 -8.94 -5.53
CA GLU A 62 -15.71 -9.46 -4.38
C GLU A 62 -14.20 -9.40 -4.59
N SER A 63 -13.73 -9.72 -5.81
CA SER A 63 -12.30 -9.59 -6.16
C SER A 63 -11.82 -8.14 -6.06
N LEU A 64 -12.63 -7.18 -6.50
CA LEU A 64 -12.32 -5.75 -6.39
C LEU A 64 -12.33 -5.26 -4.94
N ILE A 65 -13.29 -5.72 -4.12
CA ILE A 65 -13.35 -5.43 -2.68
C ILE A 65 -12.07 -5.90 -2.00
N LEU A 66 -11.62 -7.12 -2.30
CA LEU A 66 -10.37 -7.68 -1.77
C LEU A 66 -9.16 -6.85 -2.23
N ALA A 67 -9.08 -6.52 -3.51
CA ALA A 67 -7.98 -5.74 -4.07
C ALA A 67 -7.87 -4.35 -3.45
N VAL A 68 -8.99 -3.63 -3.30
CA VAL A 68 -9.02 -2.30 -2.66
C VAL A 68 -8.62 -2.38 -1.19
N SER A 69 -9.05 -3.43 -0.48
CA SER A 69 -8.66 -3.65 0.91
C SER A 69 -7.15 -3.90 1.04
N ALA A 70 -6.59 -4.76 0.18
CA ALA A 70 -5.15 -5.04 0.14
C ALA A 70 -4.32 -3.82 -0.26
N ALA A 71 -4.84 -2.95 -1.14
CA ALA A 71 -4.21 -1.69 -1.48
C ALA A 71 -4.12 -0.76 -0.26
N GLY A 72 -5.20 -0.65 0.53
CA GLY A 72 -5.20 0.14 1.77
C GLY A 72 -4.18 -0.37 2.79
N GLU A 73 -4.06 -1.69 2.95
CA GLU A 73 -3.02 -2.27 3.80
C GLU A 73 -1.61 -1.95 3.30
N THR A 74 -1.39 -2.04 1.98
CA THR A 74 -0.08 -1.75 1.37
C THR A 74 0.31 -0.29 1.61
N VAL A 75 -0.62 0.65 1.42
CA VAL A 75 -0.39 2.08 1.72
C VAL A 75 -0.05 2.28 3.19
N SER A 76 -0.83 1.67 4.09
CA SER A 76 -0.58 1.79 5.53
C SER A 76 0.79 1.23 5.93
N LYS A 77 1.18 0.07 5.40
CA LYS A 77 2.48 -0.56 5.65
C LYS A 77 3.63 0.26 5.08
N ALA A 78 3.47 0.79 3.88
CA ALA A 78 4.47 1.65 3.24
C ALA A 78 4.71 2.93 4.05
N TRP A 79 3.64 3.58 4.53
CA TRP A 79 3.78 4.76 5.39
C TRP A 79 4.39 4.42 6.75
N ASP A 80 3.86 3.38 7.43
CA ASP A 80 4.34 2.94 8.75
C ASP A 80 5.84 2.59 8.75
N LYS A 81 6.33 1.95 7.68
CA LYS A 81 7.75 1.57 7.52
C LYS A 81 8.71 2.75 7.69
N HIS A 82 8.29 3.96 7.33
CA HIS A 82 9.13 5.16 7.35
C HIS A 82 8.77 6.14 8.49
N HIS A 83 7.59 6.01 9.09
CA HIS A 83 7.06 6.99 10.06
C HIS A 83 6.82 6.42 11.46
N LYS A 84 6.54 5.12 11.60
CA LYS A 84 6.58 4.48 12.92
C LYS A 84 8.03 4.14 13.25
N LYS A 85 8.62 4.90 14.17
CA LYS A 85 9.83 4.45 14.88
C LYS A 85 9.59 3.02 15.33
N SER A 86 10.44 2.09 14.89
CA SER A 86 10.48 0.75 15.48
C SER A 86 10.61 0.95 17.00
N LEU A 87 9.55 0.67 17.74
CA LEU A 87 9.66 0.32 19.14
C LEU A 87 10.44 -0.99 19.17
N GLN A 88 11.76 -0.90 19.01
CA GLN A 88 12.62 -1.98 19.45
C GLN A 88 12.48 -1.98 20.98
N PRO A 89 12.06 -3.09 21.60
CA PRO A 89 12.21 -3.21 23.04
C PRO A 89 13.71 -3.11 23.30
N SER A 90 14.12 -2.06 24.03
CA SER A 90 15.45 -2.01 24.60
C SER A 90 15.56 -3.19 25.57
N ILE A 91 16.33 -4.21 25.18
CA ILE A 91 16.76 -5.31 26.04
C ILE A 91 18.10 -4.92 26.65
#